data_AF-S4RKL7-F1
#
_entry.id   AF-S4RKL7-F1
#
_cell.length_a   1.000
_cell.length_b   1.000
_cell.length_c   1.000
_cell.angle_alpha   90.00
_cell.angle_beta   90.00
_cell.angle_gamma   90.00
#
_symmetry.space_group_name_H-M   'P 1'
#
loop_
_entity.id
_entity.type
_entity.pdbx_description
1 polymer ?
#
loop_
_entity_poly.entity_id
_entity_poly.type
_entity_poly.pdbx_seq_one_letter_code
_entity_poly.pdbx_strand_id
1 'polypeptide(L)'
;SCSVFYGFQRTNCEAKGLSSVPSEIPDNTQWLNLNSNRMESLPEGVFDRVTQLTILSLYDNQLSALPAGVFDRLINLKELYFSNNQLTSLPAGVFEKLTRLTLLGLNDNQLTSNPAAVLDQMMNLKQLYLYNNNLEALPAGVFNKLTQLAYLSLQEN
;
A
#
# COMPACT_ATOMS: atom_id res chain seq x y z
N SER A 1 -13.02 17.94 5.98
CA SER A 1 -13.02 16.91 7.04
C SER A 1 -13.33 15.55 6.44
N CYS A 2 -12.87 14.48 7.08
CA CYS A 2 -13.22 13.12 6.69
C CYS A 2 -14.62 12.75 7.18
N SER A 3 -15.26 11.80 6.51
CA SER A 3 -16.54 11.21 6.93
C SER A 3 -16.25 9.92 7.69
N VAL A 4 -16.73 9.83 8.93
CA VAL A 4 -16.54 8.66 9.80
C VAL A 4 -17.87 7.91 9.95
N PHE A 5 -17.85 6.61 9.68
CA PHE A 5 -19.00 5.73 9.76
C PHE A 5 -18.79 4.70 10.87
N TYR A 6 -19.06 5.09 12.11
CA TYR A 6 -18.76 4.29 13.31
C TYR A 6 -19.37 2.88 13.28
N GLY A 7 -20.60 2.72 12.81
CA GLY A 7 -21.27 1.41 12.72
C GLY A 7 -20.62 0.43 11.74
N PHE A 8 -19.80 0.93 10.81
CA PHE A 8 -19.09 0.13 9.82
C PHE A 8 -17.57 0.18 9.98
N GLN A 9 -17.07 0.92 10.97
CA GLN A 9 -15.63 1.12 11.21
C GLN A 9 -14.90 1.62 9.96
N ARG A 10 -15.53 2.56 9.24
CA ARG A 10 -14.99 3.14 7.99
C ARG A 10 -14.70 4.61 8.17
N THR A 11 -13.57 5.04 7.64
CA THR A 11 -13.19 6.45 7.57
C THR A 11 -12.89 6.82 6.12
N ASN A 12 -13.68 7.73 5.55
CA ASN A 12 -13.52 8.23 4.19
C ASN A 12 -12.95 9.66 4.16
N CYS A 13 -11.75 9.81 3.63
CA CYS A 13 -11.01 11.04 3.45
C CYS A 13 -10.72 11.35 1.97
N GLU A 14 -11.44 10.73 1.05
CA GLU A 14 -11.25 10.88 -0.39
C GLU A 14 -11.51 12.32 -0.89
N ALA A 15 -10.66 12.77 -1.83
CA ALA A 15 -10.83 14.03 -2.54
C ALA A 15 -11.02 15.24 -1.62
N LYS A 16 -10.31 15.26 -0.48
CA LYS A 16 -10.37 16.36 0.49
C LYS A 16 -9.23 17.37 0.34
N GLY A 17 -8.32 17.15 -0.62
CA GLY A 17 -7.15 18.01 -0.85
C GLY A 17 -6.15 17.95 0.30
N LEU A 18 -6.10 16.83 1.02
CA LEU A 18 -5.22 16.64 2.17
C LEU A 18 -3.77 16.57 1.71
N SER A 19 -2.88 17.25 2.44
CA SER A 19 -1.44 17.13 2.30
C SER A 19 -0.82 16.12 3.27
N SER A 20 -1.58 15.64 4.25
CA SER A 20 -1.17 14.62 5.22
C SER A 20 -2.36 13.81 5.73
N VAL A 21 -2.06 12.64 6.31
CA VAL A 21 -3.06 11.80 6.98
C VAL A 21 -3.61 12.56 8.22
N PRO A 22 -4.94 12.70 8.37
CA PRO A 22 -5.52 13.39 9.52
C PRO A 22 -5.26 12.65 10.83
N SER A 23 -4.99 13.39 11.90
CA SER A 23 -4.73 12.84 13.24
C SER A 23 -5.97 12.27 13.95
N GLU A 24 -7.17 12.60 13.47
CA GLU A 24 -8.46 12.26 14.10
C GLU A 24 -9.09 10.96 13.56
N ILE A 25 -8.29 10.06 12.95
CA ILE A 25 -8.81 8.76 12.49
C ILE A 25 -9.09 7.88 13.71
N PRO A 26 -10.31 7.35 13.89
CA PRO A 26 -10.62 6.47 15.00
C PRO A 26 -9.77 5.19 14.99
N ASP A 27 -9.21 4.81 16.15
CA ASP A 27 -8.32 3.65 16.31
C ASP A 27 -8.97 2.32 15.88
N ASN A 28 -10.30 2.23 15.94
CA ASN A 28 -11.07 1.06 15.53
C ASN A 28 -11.42 1.04 14.03
N THR A 29 -10.87 1.95 13.22
CA THR A 29 -11.08 1.97 11.77
C THR A 29 -10.56 0.68 11.14
N GLN A 30 -11.42 0.00 10.38
CA GLN A 30 -11.09 -1.20 9.59
C GLN A 30 -10.89 -0.90 8.10
N TRP A 31 -11.51 0.17 7.59
CA TRP A 31 -11.35 0.62 6.21
C TRP A 31 -11.03 2.12 6.21
N LEU A 32 -9.89 2.46 5.64
CA LEU A 32 -9.43 3.85 5.51
C LEU A 32 -9.19 4.18 4.04
N ASN A 33 -9.96 5.14 3.54
CA ASN A 33 -9.82 5.68 2.19
C ASN A 33 -9.22 7.08 2.27
N LEU A 34 -8.01 7.25 1.75
CA LEU A 34 -7.26 8.50 1.64
C LEU A 34 -7.01 8.86 0.17
N ASN A 35 -7.83 8.37 -0.74
CA ASN A 35 -7.61 8.49 -2.18
C ASN A 35 -7.76 9.93 -2.70
N SER A 36 -7.14 10.19 -3.85
CA SER A 36 -7.28 11.45 -4.59
C SER A 36 -6.99 12.67 -3.71
N ASN A 37 -5.87 12.61 -3.00
CA ASN A 37 -5.38 13.70 -2.17
C ASN A 37 -4.03 14.20 -2.73
N ARG A 38 -3.31 15.02 -1.96
CA ARG A 38 -2.07 15.69 -2.38
C ARG A 38 -0.93 15.35 -1.42
N MET A 39 -0.91 14.12 -0.90
CA MET A 39 0.12 13.69 0.02
C MET A 39 1.39 13.38 -0.75
N GLU A 40 2.46 14.11 -0.45
CA GLU A 40 3.80 13.90 -1.02
C GLU A 40 4.64 12.93 -0.20
N SER A 41 4.30 12.78 1.09
CA SER A 41 4.96 11.87 2.03
C SER A 41 3.99 11.39 3.11
N LEU A 42 4.39 10.34 3.82
CA LEU A 42 3.71 9.85 5.01
C LEU A 42 4.60 10.14 6.24
N PRO A 43 4.05 10.68 7.34
CA PRO A 43 4.78 10.75 8.59
C PRO A 43 5.16 9.36 9.12
N GLU A 44 6.29 9.26 9.82
CA GLU A 44 6.66 8.03 10.53
C GLU A 44 5.59 7.64 11.57
N GLY A 45 5.27 6.36 11.64
CA GLY A 45 4.28 5.83 12.60
C GLY A 45 2.85 6.34 12.41
N VAL A 46 2.52 6.96 11.27
CA VAL A 46 1.21 7.58 11.04
C VAL A 46 0.03 6.61 11.17
N PHE A 47 0.27 5.32 10.96
CA PHE A 47 -0.75 4.27 11.07
C PHE A 47 -0.65 3.42 12.36
N ASP A 48 0.21 3.79 13.30
CA ASP A 48 0.52 2.95 14.47
C ASP A 48 -0.66 2.72 15.42
N ARG A 49 -1.64 3.63 15.42
CA ARG A 49 -2.84 3.53 16.27
C ARG A 49 -4.00 2.77 15.62
N VAL A 50 -4.08 2.77 14.28
CA VAL A 50 -5.18 2.17 13.51
C VAL A 50 -4.90 0.70 13.18
N THR A 51 -4.56 -0.08 14.20
CA THR A 51 -4.12 -1.47 14.10
C THR A 51 -5.21 -2.45 13.62
N GLN A 52 -6.46 -2.00 13.59
CA GLN A 52 -7.60 -2.79 13.13
C GLN A 52 -7.83 -2.69 11.61
N LEU A 53 -7.01 -1.92 10.88
CA LEU A 53 -7.14 -1.80 9.43
C LEU A 53 -7.05 -3.15 8.73
N THR A 54 -8.03 -3.37 7.85
CA THR A 54 -8.09 -4.49 6.91
C THR A 54 -7.93 -4.00 5.48
N ILE A 55 -8.30 -2.75 5.20
CA ILE A 55 -8.16 -2.11 3.89
C ILE A 55 -7.63 -0.69 4.07
N LEU A 56 -6.55 -0.37 3.36
CA LEU A 56 -5.96 0.96 3.28
C LEU A 56 -5.82 1.36 1.82
N SER A 57 -6.38 2.50 1.46
CA SER A 57 -6.26 3.07 0.12
C SER A 57 -5.64 4.47 0.19
N LEU A 58 -4.52 4.63 -0.51
CA LEU A 58 -3.73 5.85 -0.72
C LEU A 58 -3.62 6.13 -2.24
N TYR A 59 -4.55 5.57 -3.02
CA TYR A 59 -4.57 5.70 -4.47
C TYR A 59 -4.63 7.17 -4.90
N ASP A 60 -3.95 7.52 -5.99
CA ASP A 60 -4.00 8.87 -6.56
C ASP A 60 -3.55 9.93 -5.56
N ASN A 61 -2.28 9.84 -5.17
CA ASN A 61 -1.58 10.82 -4.35
C ASN A 61 -0.25 11.18 -5.05
N GLN A 62 0.67 11.83 -4.33
CA GLN A 62 1.94 12.30 -4.87
C GLN A 62 3.13 11.71 -4.10
N LEU A 63 2.94 10.53 -3.50
CA LEU A 63 3.93 9.89 -2.65
C LEU A 63 5.17 9.57 -3.47
N SER A 64 6.30 10.19 -3.12
CA SER A 64 7.59 9.97 -3.77
C SER A 64 8.48 8.96 -3.03
N ALA A 65 8.21 8.75 -1.74
CA ALA A 65 8.86 7.75 -0.89
C ALA A 65 7.92 7.27 0.22
N LEU A 66 8.28 6.12 0.81
CA LEU A 66 7.63 5.57 2.01
C LEU A 66 8.63 5.56 3.17
N PRO A 67 8.24 5.95 4.40
CA PRO A 67 9.06 5.71 5.57
C PRO A 67 9.26 4.21 5.81
N ALA A 68 10.43 3.85 6.35
CA ALA A 68 10.68 2.48 6.77
C ALA A 68 9.67 2.07 7.86
N GLY A 69 9.10 0.86 7.74
CA GLY A 69 8.17 0.32 8.73
C GLY A 69 6.80 1.02 8.82
N VAL A 70 6.45 1.91 7.89
CA VAL A 70 5.19 2.70 7.93
C VAL A 70 3.92 1.83 8.05
N PHE A 71 3.99 0.56 7.66
CA PHE A 71 2.87 -0.38 7.74
C PHE A 71 3.05 -1.48 8.81
N ASP A 72 4.09 -1.44 9.64
CA ASP A 72 4.48 -2.56 10.53
C ASP A 72 3.41 -2.95 11.56
N ARG A 73 2.58 -1.98 11.98
CA ARG A 73 1.48 -2.21 12.93
C ARG A 73 0.21 -2.75 12.28
N LEU A 74 0.13 -2.77 10.96
CA LEU A 74 -1.06 -3.16 10.19
C LEU A 74 -1.12 -4.68 9.92
N ILE A 75 -0.89 -5.49 10.96
CA ILE A 75 -0.82 -6.95 10.85
C ILE A 75 -2.13 -7.62 10.37
N ASN A 76 -3.24 -6.87 10.42
CA ASN A 76 -4.57 -7.31 9.97
C ASN A 76 -4.88 -6.91 8.52
N LEU A 77 -4.00 -6.17 7.85
CA LEU A 77 -4.24 -5.62 6.53
C LEU A 77 -4.35 -6.73 5.49
N LYS A 78 -5.39 -6.66 4.66
CA LYS A 78 -5.72 -7.60 3.59
C LYS A 78 -5.54 -6.98 2.22
N GLU A 79 -5.85 -5.68 2.10
CA GLU A 79 -5.76 -4.96 0.85
C GLU A 79 -5.06 -3.62 1.07
N LEU A 80 -4.06 -3.36 0.24
CA LEU A 80 -3.29 -2.14 0.26
C LEU A 80 -3.16 -1.59 -1.15
N TYR A 81 -3.67 -0.38 -1.34
CA TYR A 81 -3.65 0.33 -2.62
C TYR A 81 -2.88 1.63 -2.46
N PHE A 82 -1.85 1.82 -3.27
CA PHE A 82 -1.15 3.10 -3.40
C PHE A 82 -0.63 3.26 -4.83
N SER A 83 -1.41 2.72 -5.77
CA SER A 83 -1.26 2.96 -7.20
C SER A 83 -1.47 4.44 -7.54
N ASN A 84 -0.96 4.87 -8.69
CA ASN A 84 -1.01 6.26 -9.14
C ASN A 84 -0.35 7.21 -8.11
N ASN A 85 0.93 6.96 -7.86
CA ASN A 85 1.81 7.77 -7.03
C ASN A 85 3.14 8.00 -7.79
N GLN A 86 4.18 8.49 -7.10
CA GLN A 86 5.47 8.86 -7.71
C GLN A 86 6.63 8.04 -7.13
N LEU A 87 6.35 6.81 -6.65
CA LEU A 87 7.35 5.99 -5.99
C LEU A 87 8.37 5.47 -7.01
N THR A 88 9.65 5.71 -6.73
CA THR A 88 10.76 5.18 -7.54
C THR A 88 11.39 3.91 -6.96
N SER A 89 11.19 3.69 -5.66
CA SER A 89 11.68 2.53 -4.93
C SER A 89 10.82 2.24 -3.71
N LEU A 90 11.01 1.05 -3.12
CA LEU A 90 10.34 0.63 -1.90
C LEU A 90 11.39 0.35 -0.82
N PRO A 91 11.18 0.81 0.44
CA PRO A 91 12.07 0.47 1.53
C PRO A 91 12.14 -1.04 1.75
N ALA A 92 13.32 -1.55 2.09
CA ALA A 92 13.49 -2.97 2.41
C ALA A 92 12.56 -3.37 3.55
N GLY A 93 11.86 -4.50 3.40
CA GLY A 93 10.95 -5.03 4.42
C GLY A 93 9.66 -4.23 4.66
N VAL A 94 9.33 -3.22 3.83
CA VAL A 94 8.14 -2.36 4.06
C VAL A 94 6.81 -3.12 4.14
N PHE A 95 6.74 -4.34 3.62
CA PHE A 95 5.56 -5.22 3.70
C PHE A 95 5.76 -6.45 4.60
N GLU A 96 6.90 -6.60 5.26
CA GLU A 96 7.29 -7.84 5.97
C GLU A 96 6.26 -8.25 7.04
N LYS A 97 5.66 -7.27 7.73
CA LYS A 97 4.66 -7.54 8.78
C LYS A 97 3.24 -7.74 8.26
N LEU A 98 2.99 -7.48 6.97
CA LEU A 98 1.67 -7.60 6.32
C LEU A 98 1.34 -9.05 5.96
N THR A 99 1.43 -9.94 6.94
CA THR A 99 1.30 -11.39 6.76
C THR A 99 -0.07 -11.85 6.26
N ARG A 100 -1.09 -11.00 6.35
CA ARG A 100 -2.47 -11.27 5.87
C ARG A 100 -2.81 -10.61 4.54
N LEU A 101 -1.85 -9.91 3.91
CA LEU A 101 -2.11 -9.19 2.67
C LEU A 101 -2.42 -10.16 1.53
N THR A 102 -3.56 -9.94 0.88
CA THR A 102 -4.01 -10.72 -0.27
C THR A 102 -4.01 -9.92 -1.57
N LEU A 103 -4.01 -8.59 -1.48
CA LEU A 103 -3.97 -7.70 -2.63
C LEU A 103 -3.01 -6.54 -2.38
N LEU A 104 -2.12 -6.32 -3.36
CA LEU A 104 -1.19 -5.19 -3.39
C LEU A 104 -1.25 -4.47 -4.74
N GLY A 105 -1.64 -3.19 -4.70
CA GLY A 105 -1.65 -2.29 -5.86
C GLY A 105 -0.46 -1.34 -5.83
N LEU A 106 0.48 -1.54 -6.77
CA LEU A 106 1.71 -0.76 -6.98
C LEU A 106 1.77 -0.13 -8.38
N ASN A 107 0.79 -0.39 -9.23
CA ASN A 107 0.73 0.09 -10.60
C ASN A 107 0.72 1.62 -10.69
N ASP A 108 1.05 2.15 -11.87
CA ASP A 108 1.10 3.60 -12.11
C ASP A 108 2.00 4.31 -11.09
N ASN A 109 3.23 3.80 -10.94
CA ASN A 109 4.32 4.41 -10.18
C ASN A 109 5.55 4.51 -11.10
N GLN A 110 6.73 4.78 -10.54
CA GLN A 110 7.99 4.92 -11.28
C GLN A 110 9.04 3.93 -10.78
N LEU A 111 8.60 2.76 -10.31
CA LEU A 111 9.48 1.77 -9.67
C LEU A 111 10.48 1.24 -10.68
N THR A 112 11.77 1.38 -10.38
CA THR A 112 12.87 0.91 -11.24
C THR A 112 13.47 -0.40 -10.75
N SER A 113 13.46 -0.61 -9.43
CA SER A 113 14.12 -1.75 -8.81
C SER A 113 13.23 -3.00 -8.79
N ASN A 114 13.88 -4.16 -8.90
CA ASN A 114 13.23 -5.45 -8.78
C ASN A 114 12.59 -5.61 -7.38
N PRO A 115 11.27 -5.90 -7.30
CA PRO A 115 10.57 -6.02 -6.02
C PRO A 115 10.81 -7.35 -5.28
N ALA A 116 11.69 -8.23 -5.75
CA ALA A 116 11.97 -9.54 -5.15
C ALA A 116 12.14 -9.48 -3.62
N ALA A 117 13.05 -8.60 -3.16
CA ALA A 117 13.41 -8.51 -1.75
C ALA A 117 12.25 -8.02 -0.87
N VAL A 118 11.32 -7.24 -1.42
CA VAL A 118 10.14 -6.72 -0.69
C VAL A 118 8.93 -7.65 -0.76
N LEU A 119 8.86 -8.54 -1.78
CA LEU A 119 7.74 -9.48 -1.97
C LEU A 119 8.00 -10.87 -1.38
N ASP A 120 9.24 -11.20 -1.05
CA ASP A 120 9.70 -12.56 -0.68
C ASP A 120 8.92 -13.23 0.46
N GLN A 121 8.29 -12.45 1.36
CA GLN A 121 7.52 -12.94 2.51
C GLN A 121 5.99 -12.93 2.29
N MET A 122 5.52 -12.48 1.13
CA MET A 122 4.10 -12.25 0.87
C MET A 122 3.38 -13.52 0.38
N MET A 123 3.52 -14.61 1.13
CA MET A 123 3.02 -15.94 0.73
C MET A 123 1.50 -16.02 0.58
N ASN A 124 0.74 -15.13 1.22
CA ASN A 124 -0.72 -15.05 1.13
C ASN A 124 -1.22 -14.14 0.00
N LEU A 125 -0.31 -13.49 -0.73
CA LEU A 125 -0.67 -12.55 -1.79
C LEU A 125 -1.33 -13.31 -2.95
N LYS A 126 -2.51 -12.84 -3.36
CA LYS A 126 -3.32 -13.43 -4.44
C LYS A 126 -3.30 -12.56 -5.68
N GLN A 127 -3.22 -11.25 -5.50
CA GLN A 127 -3.26 -10.28 -6.59
C GLN A 127 -2.15 -9.24 -6.42
N LEU A 128 -1.35 -9.09 -7.46
CA LEU A 128 -0.26 -8.13 -7.52
C LEU A 128 -0.33 -7.33 -8.82
N TYR A 129 -0.49 -6.03 -8.67
CA TYR A 129 -0.54 -5.09 -9.80
C TYR A 129 0.74 -4.26 -9.81
N LEU A 130 1.56 -4.44 -10.85
CA LEU A 130 2.84 -3.76 -11.06
C LEU A 130 2.91 -3.07 -12.43
N TYR A 131 1.82 -3.06 -13.19
CA TYR A 131 1.80 -2.47 -14.52
C TYR A 131 2.05 -0.96 -14.50
N ASN A 132 2.50 -0.41 -15.63
CA ASN A 132 2.82 1.01 -15.77
C ASN A 132 3.81 1.49 -14.67
N ASN A 133 4.98 0.87 -14.66
CA ASN A 133 6.13 1.22 -13.83
C ASN A 133 7.38 1.26 -14.75
N ASN A 134 8.58 1.21 -14.20
CA ASN A 134 9.83 1.21 -14.97
C ASN A 134 10.72 0.01 -14.58
N LEU A 135 10.09 -1.13 -14.27
CA LEU A 135 10.81 -2.29 -13.76
C LEU A 135 11.75 -2.85 -14.82
N GLU A 136 13.03 -2.95 -14.47
CA GLU A 136 14.00 -3.65 -15.29
C GLU A 136 13.63 -5.14 -15.48
N ALA A 137 14.35 -5.80 -16.39
CA ALA A 137 14.19 -7.23 -16.65
C ALA A 137 14.18 -8.04 -15.34
N LEU A 138 13.02 -8.65 -15.07
CA LEU A 138 12.82 -9.43 -13.86
C LEU A 138 13.55 -10.78 -13.98
N PRO A 139 14.34 -11.19 -12.97
CA PRO A 139 15.00 -12.47 -12.99
C PRO A 139 13.99 -13.61 -12.96
N ALA A 140 14.35 -14.73 -13.58
CA ALA A 140 13.53 -15.92 -13.58
C ALA A 140 13.20 -16.35 -12.15
N GLY A 141 11.92 -16.62 -11.88
CA GLY A 141 11.46 -17.11 -10.59
C GLY A 141 11.31 -16.06 -9.49
N VAL A 142 11.36 -14.76 -9.82
CA VAL A 142 11.20 -13.67 -8.85
C VAL A 142 9.90 -13.77 -8.03
N PHE A 143 8.85 -14.38 -8.57
CA PHE A 143 7.56 -14.56 -7.90
C PHE A 143 7.33 -15.98 -7.37
N ASN A 144 8.32 -16.88 -7.41
CA ASN A 144 8.14 -18.29 -7.04
C ASN A 144 7.69 -18.49 -5.58
N LYS A 145 8.01 -17.56 -4.68
CA LYS A 145 7.58 -17.61 -3.27
C LYS A 145 6.13 -17.17 -3.07
N LEU A 146 5.53 -16.49 -4.05
CA LEU A 146 4.14 -16.04 -4.02
C LEU A 146 3.21 -17.21 -4.40
N THR A 147 3.22 -18.27 -3.60
CA THR A 147 2.57 -19.55 -3.91
C THR A 147 1.04 -19.46 -4.06
N GLN A 148 0.41 -18.39 -3.56
CA GLN A 148 -1.02 -18.14 -3.66
C GLN A 148 -1.38 -17.13 -4.78
N LEU A 149 -0.39 -16.65 -5.54
CA LEU A 149 -0.61 -15.62 -6.56
C LEU A 149 -1.46 -16.17 -7.70
N ALA A 150 -2.66 -15.62 -7.85
CA ALA A 150 -3.61 -15.97 -8.88
C ALA A 150 -3.64 -14.94 -10.01
N TYR A 151 -3.25 -13.70 -9.72
CA TYR A 151 -3.20 -12.62 -10.69
C TYR A 151 -1.94 -11.79 -10.54
N LEU A 152 -1.22 -11.64 -11.66
CA LEU A 152 -0.01 -10.84 -11.77
C LEU A 152 -0.11 -10.01 -13.05
N SER A 153 0.13 -8.71 -12.91
CA SER A 153 0.05 -7.76 -14.01
C SER A 153 1.33 -6.92 -14.05
N LEU A 154 2.04 -7.03 -15.18
CA LEU A 154 3.37 -6.44 -15.42
C LEU A 154 3.45 -5.66 -16.74
N GLN A 155 2.33 -5.49 -17.44
CA GLN A 155 2.33 -4.78 -18.71
C GLN A 155 2.85 -3.34 -18.55
N GLU A 156 3.40 -2.77 -19.62
CA GLU A 156 3.85 -1.37 -19.64
C GLU A 156 4.92 -1.06 -18.57
N ASN A 157 5.89 -1.98 -18.40
CA ASN A 157 7.14 -1.75 -17.67
C ASN A 157 8.33 -1.62 -18.61
#